data_AF-A0A930RGE0-F1
#
_entry.id   AF-A0A930RGE0-F1
#
_cell.length_a   1.000
_cell.length_b   1.000
_cell.length_c   1.000
_cell.angle_alpha   90.00
_cell.angle_beta   90.00
_cell.angle_gamma   90.00
#
_symmetry.space_group_name_H-M   'P 1'
#
loop_
_entity.id
_entity.type
_entity.pdbx_description
1 polymer ?
#
loop_
_entity_poly.entity_id
_entity_poly.type
_entity_poly.pdbx_seq_one_letter_code
_entity_poly.pdbx_strand_id
1 'polypeptide(L)'
;MKSDVEIAREAKLRPITEIAAALGIDADTIEPYGRYKAKLTRESLAGAHGKQGKLILVTAINPTPAGEGKTTTSVGLADALHRQGKKTIVALREPSLGPCFGMKGGAAGGGYAQVVPMEDINLHFTGDFHA
;
A
#
# COMPACT_ATOMS: atom_id res chain seq x y z
N MET A 1 5.80 -22.64 -7.18
CA MET A 1 5.01 -21.47 -6.74
C MET A 1 5.80 -20.23 -7.12
N LYS A 2 5.17 -19.19 -7.68
CA LYS A 2 5.90 -17.95 -8.01
C LYS A 2 6.38 -17.27 -6.73
N SER A 3 7.54 -16.64 -6.80
CA SER A 3 8.07 -15.78 -5.74
C SER A 3 7.27 -14.47 -5.65
N ASP A 4 7.39 -13.79 -4.51
CA ASP A 4 6.69 -12.51 -4.27
C ASP A 4 7.02 -11.45 -5.32
N VAL A 5 8.28 -11.38 -5.74
CA VAL A 5 8.77 -10.41 -6.75
C VAL A 5 8.23 -10.74 -8.14
N GLU A 6 8.13 -12.03 -8.51
CA GLU A 6 7.55 -12.44 -9.78
C GLU A 6 6.06 -12.07 -9.85
N ILE A 7 5.32 -12.29 -8.76
CA ILE A 7 3.90 -11.88 -8.67
C ILE A 7 3.78 -10.36 -8.79
N ALA A 8 4.62 -9.58 -8.10
CA ALA A 8 4.61 -8.13 -8.15
C ALA A 8 4.88 -7.59 -9.56
N ARG A 9 5.83 -8.19 -10.31
CA ARG A 9 6.21 -7.75 -11.66
C ARG A 9 5.15 -8.08 -12.71
N GLU A 10 4.38 -9.14 -12.52
CA GLU A 10 3.28 -9.51 -13.41
C GLU A 10 1.98 -8.72 -13.13
N ALA A 11 1.92 -7.98 -12.01
CA ALA A 11 0.75 -7.23 -11.64
C ALA A 11 0.43 -6.14 -12.67
N LYS A 12 -0.81 -6.12 -13.16
CA LYS A 12 -1.32 -5.07 -14.04
C LYS A 12 -1.68 -3.84 -13.21
N LEU A 13 -0.73 -2.92 -13.09
CA LEU A 13 -0.91 -1.68 -12.34
C LEU A 13 -1.89 -0.75 -13.07
N ARG A 14 -2.82 -0.18 -12.29
CA ARG A 14 -3.66 0.92 -12.74
C ARG A 14 -2.93 2.25 -12.48
N PRO A 15 -3.00 3.23 -13.39
CA PRO A 15 -2.54 4.59 -13.12
C PRO A 15 -3.09 5.11 -11.78
N ILE A 16 -2.25 5.81 -11.02
CA ILE A 16 -2.65 6.31 -9.69
C ILE A 16 -3.82 7.29 -9.76
N THR A 17 -3.94 8.02 -10.87
CA THR A 17 -5.06 8.93 -11.15
C THR A 17 -6.40 8.20 -11.24
N GLU A 18 -6.44 6.98 -11.80
CA GLU A 18 -7.66 6.16 -11.82
C GLU A 18 -8.04 5.65 -10.42
N ILE A 19 -7.05 5.39 -9.56
CA ILE A 19 -7.28 4.98 -8.17
C ILE A 19 -7.82 6.18 -7.37
N ALA A 20 -7.22 7.37 -7.53
CA ALA A 20 -7.71 8.62 -6.93
C ALA A 20 -9.16 8.93 -7.33
N ALA A 21 -9.47 8.85 -8.63
CA ALA A 21 -10.83 9.06 -9.13
C ALA A 21 -11.85 8.08 -8.53
N ALA A 22 -11.48 6.81 -8.37
CA ALA A 22 -12.35 5.81 -7.72
C ALA A 22 -12.63 6.11 -6.23
N LEU A 23 -11.76 6.89 -5.58
CA LEU A 23 -11.94 7.40 -4.23
C LEU A 23 -12.68 8.75 -4.19
N GLY A 24 -13.04 9.32 -5.34
CA GLY A 24 -13.63 10.65 -5.44
C GLY A 24 -12.63 11.79 -5.21
N ILE A 25 -11.33 11.50 -5.39
CA ILE A 25 -10.26 12.50 -5.32
C ILE A 25 -9.96 12.97 -6.74
N ASP A 26 -9.94 14.29 -6.92
CA ASP A 26 -9.61 14.89 -8.21
C ASP A 26 -8.14 14.63 -8.57
N ALA A 27 -7.91 14.09 -9.76
CA ALA A 27 -6.59 13.73 -10.27
C ALA A 27 -5.68 14.96 -10.47
N ASP A 28 -6.25 16.16 -10.64
CA ASP A 28 -5.46 17.40 -10.76
C ASP A 28 -5.00 17.92 -9.39
N THR A 29 -5.55 17.38 -8.30
CA THR A 29 -5.22 17.79 -6.92
C THR A 29 -4.23 16.87 -6.22
N ILE A 30 -3.72 15.83 -6.89
CA ILE A 30 -2.66 14.96 -6.35
C ILE A 30 -1.30 15.33 -6.95
N GLU A 31 -0.22 15.04 -6.25
CA GLU A 31 1.15 15.25 -6.74
C GLU A 31 1.75 13.90 -7.21
N PRO A 32 1.86 13.63 -8.51
CA PRO A 32 2.31 12.32 -9.01
C PRO A 32 3.81 12.10 -8.82
N TYR A 33 4.17 10.89 -8.38
CA TYR A 33 5.53 10.36 -8.35
C TYR A 33 5.65 9.22 -9.36
N GLY A 34 5.76 9.61 -10.63
CA GLY A 34 5.58 8.71 -11.76
C GLY A 34 4.11 8.33 -11.97
N ARG A 35 3.86 7.22 -12.67
CA ARG A 35 2.50 6.83 -13.10
C ARG A 35 1.65 6.15 -12.01
N TYR A 36 2.29 5.54 -11.02
CA TYR A 36 1.65 4.59 -10.10
C TYR A 36 1.70 4.99 -8.63
N LYS A 37 2.21 6.20 -8.32
CA LYS A 37 2.32 6.73 -6.95
C LYS A 37 1.99 8.21 -6.97
N ALA A 38 1.44 8.73 -5.88
CA ALA A 38 1.20 10.15 -5.72
C ALA A 38 1.17 10.52 -4.24
N LYS A 39 1.46 11.78 -3.92
CA LYS A 39 1.12 12.38 -2.62
C LYS A 39 -0.23 13.06 -2.71
N LEU A 40 -0.98 13.00 -1.61
CA LEU A 40 -2.21 13.76 -1.45
C LEU A 40 -1.85 15.18 -1.00
N THR A 41 -2.31 16.18 -1.74
CA THR A 41 -2.14 17.59 -1.36
C THR A 41 -3.20 18.01 -0.33
N ARG A 42 -3.02 19.18 0.28
CA ARG A 42 -4.06 19.77 1.14
C ARG A 42 -5.39 19.98 0.40
N GLU A 43 -5.32 20.36 -0.87
CA GLU A 43 -6.49 20.57 -1.72
C GLU A 43 -7.26 19.27 -1.95
N SER A 44 -6.56 18.17 -2.22
CA SER A 44 -7.17 16.84 -2.35
C SER A 44 -7.90 16.36 -1.08
N LEU A 45 -7.54 16.92 0.08
CA LEU A 45 -8.12 16.59 1.38
C LEU A 45 -9.16 17.60 1.86
N ALA A 46 -9.36 18.72 1.15
CA ALA A 46 -10.26 19.80 1.58
C ALA A 46 -11.74 19.35 1.68
N GLY A 47 -12.12 18.27 0.98
CA GLY A 47 -13.45 17.66 1.06
C GLY A 47 -13.59 16.57 2.13
N ALA A 48 -12.51 16.20 2.83
CA ALA A 48 -12.46 15.06 3.76
C ALA A 48 -13.09 15.36 5.14
N HIS A 49 -14.22 16.06 5.16
CA HIS A 49 -14.96 16.43 6.37
C HIS A 49 -16.21 15.56 6.61
N GLY A 50 -16.29 14.41 5.93
CA GLY A 50 -17.42 13.49 5.99
C GLY A 50 -17.46 12.57 7.22
N LYS A 51 -18.49 11.73 7.26
CA LYS A 51 -18.66 10.70 8.31
C LYS A 51 -17.47 9.75 8.31
N GLN A 52 -16.85 9.57 9.47
CA GLN A 52 -15.75 8.62 9.64
C GLN A 52 -16.20 7.19 9.34
N GLY A 53 -15.36 6.46 8.61
CA GLY A 53 -15.54 5.04 8.33
C GLY A 53 -15.32 4.15 9.57
N LYS A 54 -15.35 2.83 9.37
CA LYS A 54 -14.96 1.86 10.40
C LYS A 54 -13.44 1.70 10.40
N LEU A 55 -12.83 1.76 11.58
CA LEU A 55 -11.40 1.47 11.77
C LEU A 55 -11.24 0.02 12.22
N ILE A 56 -10.45 -0.75 11.47
CA ILE A 56 -10.09 -2.14 11.79
C ILE A 56 -8.59 -2.20 12.03
N LEU A 57 -8.18 -2.55 13.25
CA LEU A 57 -6.78 -2.73 13.60
C LEU A 57 -6.40 -4.20 13.44
N VAL A 58 -5.39 -4.47 12.60
CA VAL A 58 -4.79 -5.80 12.45
C VAL A 58 -3.55 -5.87 13.33
N THR A 59 -3.53 -6.83 14.26
CA THR A 59 -2.41 -7.11 15.15
C THR A 59 -1.98 -8.58 15.07
N ALA A 60 -0.88 -8.93 15.71
CA ALA A 60 -0.37 -10.29 15.80
C ALA A 60 0.11 -10.58 17.22
N ILE A 61 0.33 -11.87 17.51
CA ILE A 61 1.06 -12.32 18.70
C ILE A 61 2.53 -11.86 18.65
N ASN A 62 3.28 -12.17 19.70
CA ASN A 62 4.71 -11.91 19.72
C ASN A 62 5.41 -12.56 18.51
N PRO A 63 6.29 -11.84 17.80
CA PRO A 63 6.97 -12.37 16.62
C PRO A 63 7.80 -13.61 16.94
N THR A 64 7.78 -14.55 16.00
CA THR A 64 8.51 -15.82 16.03
C THR A 64 9.31 -15.97 14.73
N PRO A 65 10.36 -16.80 14.70
CA PRO A 65 11.12 -17.07 13.48
C PRO A 65 10.28 -17.61 12.31
N ALA A 66 9.11 -18.20 12.57
CA ALA A 66 8.21 -18.71 11.54
C ALA A 66 7.52 -17.59 10.73
N GLY A 67 7.34 -16.42 11.34
CA GLY A 67 6.66 -15.27 10.75
C GLY A 67 5.13 -15.39 10.81
N GLU A 68 4.46 -14.27 11.12
CA GLU A 68 3.03 -14.25 11.45
C GLU A 68 2.16 -13.76 10.28
N GLY A 69 2.75 -13.23 9.21
CA GLY A 69 2.02 -12.78 8.03
C GLY A 69 1.12 -11.56 8.25
N LYS A 70 1.36 -10.74 9.29
CA LYS A 70 0.51 -9.61 9.67
C LYS A 70 0.16 -8.68 8.49
N THR A 71 1.17 -8.25 7.73
CA THR A 71 0.96 -7.33 6.60
C THR A 71 0.18 -7.99 5.46
N THR A 72 0.47 -9.26 5.17
CA THR A 72 -0.28 -10.07 4.19
C THR A 72 -1.76 -10.15 4.57
N THR A 73 -2.06 -10.37 5.85
CA THR A 73 -3.44 -10.38 6.37
C THR A 73 -4.09 -9.01 6.24
N SER A 74 -3.39 -7.91 6.53
CA SER A 74 -3.94 -6.56 6.36
C SER A 74 -4.34 -6.25 4.91
N VAL A 75 -3.49 -6.59 3.95
CA VAL A 75 -3.78 -6.39 2.52
C VAL A 75 -4.90 -7.32 2.07
N GLY A 76 -4.81 -8.62 2.39
CA GLY A 76 -5.82 -9.60 1.99
C GLY A 76 -7.20 -9.33 2.59
N LEU A 77 -7.27 -8.82 3.82
CA LEU A 77 -8.53 -8.40 4.43
C LEU A 77 -9.15 -7.21 3.68
N ALA A 78 -8.35 -6.21 3.31
CA ALA A 78 -8.81 -5.06 2.55
C ALA A 78 -9.34 -5.48 1.17
N ASP A 79 -8.61 -6.36 0.47
CA ASP A 79 -9.04 -6.91 -0.82
C ASP A 79 -10.35 -7.72 -0.69
N ALA A 80 -10.48 -8.54 0.35
CA ALA A 80 -11.68 -9.33 0.60
C ALA A 80 -12.90 -8.43 0.88
N LEU A 81 -12.74 -7.38 1.69
CA LEU A 81 -13.79 -6.40 1.95
C LEU A 81 -14.20 -5.64 0.68
N HIS A 82 -13.22 -5.24 -0.13
CA HIS A 82 -13.47 -4.59 -1.42
C HIS A 82 -14.26 -5.51 -2.36
N ARG A 83 -13.89 -6.80 -2.46
CA ARG A 83 -14.62 -7.81 -3.24
C ARG A 83 -16.05 -8.04 -2.74
N GLN A 84 -16.34 -7.78 -1.47
CA GLN A 84 -17.70 -7.80 -0.91
C GLN A 84 -18.47 -6.49 -1.09
N GLY A 85 -17.95 -5.55 -1.91
CA GLY A 85 -18.60 -4.29 -2.21
C GLY A 85 -18.45 -3.22 -1.12
N LYS A 86 -17.50 -3.39 -0.19
CA LYS A 86 -17.18 -2.33 0.80
C LYS A 86 -16.16 -1.36 0.20
N LYS A 87 -16.37 -0.06 0.44
CA LYS A 87 -15.35 0.96 0.18
C LYS A 87 -14.28 0.84 1.27
N THR A 88 -13.10 0.35 0.92
CA THR A 88 -12.05 -0.03 1.87
C THR A 88 -10.69 0.43 1.37
N ILE A 89 -9.86 0.91 2.29
CA ILE A 89 -8.47 1.31 2.08
C ILE A 89 -7.63 0.65 3.17
N VAL A 90 -6.40 0.25 2.83
CA VAL A 90 -5.41 -0.21 3.80
C VAL A 90 -4.37 0.90 4.03
N ALA A 91 -4.02 1.15 5.29
CA ALA A 91 -2.93 2.05 5.66
C ALA A 91 -1.78 1.22 6.24
N LEU A 92 -0.58 1.37 5.67
CA LEU A 92 0.62 0.63 6.04
C LEU A 92 1.77 1.60 6.31
N ARG A 93 2.85 1.10 6.92
CA ARG A 93 4.09 1.85 7.12
C ARG A 93 5.01 1.66 5.93
N GLU A 94 5.72 2.71 5.54
CA GLU A 94 6.86 2.63 4.64
C GLU A 94 7.99 1.83 5.32
N PRO A 95 8.61 0.85 4.64
CA PRO A 95 9.75 0.12 5.17
C PRO A 95 11.04 0.93 5.13
N SER A 96 11.92 0.72 6.11
CA SER A 96 13.27 1.29 6.07
C SER A 96 14.07 0.74 4.88
N LEU A 97 14.87 1.61 4.27
CA LEU A 97 15.78 1.29 3.18
C LEU A 97 16.92 0.34 3.61
N GLY A 98 17.44 0.48 4.84
CA GLY A 98 18.62 -0.27 5.31
C GLY A 98 18.49 -1.80 5.21
N PRO A 99 17.39 -2.41 5.72
CA PRO A 99 17.15 -3.86 5.62
C PRO A 99 17.16 -4.44 4.20
N CYS A 100 16.85 -3.65 3.17
CA CYS A 100 16.86 -4.08 1.77
C CYS A 100 18.26 -4.46 1.27
N PHE A 101 19.31 -3.91 1.87
CA PHE A 101 20.71 -4.22 1.54
C PHE A 101 21.33 -5.30 2.44
N GLY A 102 20.52 -5.87 3.35
CA GLY A 102 20.93 -6.92 4.27
C GLY A 102 20.11 -8.19 4.09
N MET A 103 19.17 -8.43 5.00
CA MET A 103 18.51 -9.75 5.16
C MET A 103 17.09 -9.86 4.60
N LYS A 104 16.38 -8.76 4.25
CA LYS A 104 15.03 -8.87 3.64
C LYS A 104 14.51 -7.56 3.04
N GLY A 105 14.15 -7.60 1.75
CA GLY A 105 13.56 -6.47 1.01
C GLY A 105 12.07 -6.65 0.66
N GLY A 106 11.26 -7.31 1.50
CA GLY A 106 9.84 -7.57 1.19
C GLY A 106 8.94 -7.18 2.35
N ALA A 107 8.44 -5.93 2.36
CA ALA A 107 7.71 -5.39 3.51
C ALA A 107 6.22 -5.09 3.26
N ALA A 108 5.78 -5.13 2.00
CA ALA A 108 4.46 -4.69 1.58
C ALA A 108 3.46 -5.84 1.35
N GLY A 109 3.52 -6.90 2.18
CA GLY A 109 2.67 -8.10 2.05
C GLY A 109 3.43 -9.30 1.49
N GLY A 110 2.69 -10.27 0.93
CA GLY A 110 3.28 -11.50 0.37
C GLY A 110 2.26 -12.32 -0.43
N GLY A 111 2.74 -13.17 -1.33
CA GLY A 111 1.92 -13.91 -2.29
C GLY A 111 1.07 -12.97 -3.16
N TYR A 112 -0.21 -13.26 -3.29
CA TYR A 112 -1.17 -12.44 -4.06
C TYR A 112 -1.78 -11.28 -3.27
N ALA A 113 -1.37 -11.08 -2.01
CA ALA A 113 -1.81 -9.97 -1.17
C ALA A 113 -0.63 -9.03 -0.90
N GLN A 114 -0.39 -8.12 -1.84
CA GLN A 114 0.74 -7.19 -1.84
C GLN A 114 0.33 -5.77 -2.21
N VAL A 115 1.06 -4.77 -1.71
CA VAL A 115 1.02 -3.39 -2.22
C VAL A 115 2.18 -3.19 -3.19
N VAL A 116 1.87 -2.58 -4.34
CA VAL A 116 2.78 -2.40 -5.47
C VAL A 116 2.73 -0.94 -5.95
N PRO A 117 3.80 -0.38 -6.54
CA PRO A 117 5.04 -1.03 -6.99
C PRO A 117 6.04 -1.37 -5.86
N MET A 118 6.39 -2.64 -5.72
CA MET A 118 7.21 -3.15 -4.61
C MET A 118 8.64 -2.60 -4.61
N GLU A 119 9.26 -2.47 -5.78
CA GLU A 119 10.64 -1.97 -5.92
C GLU A 119 10.75 -0.51 -5.43
N ASP A 120 9.79 0.35 -5.80
CA ASP A 120 9.77 1.74 -5.35
C ASP A 120 9.56 1.84 -3.84
N ILE A 121 8.60 1.07 -3.29
CA ILE A 121 8.27 1.08 -1.85
C ILE A 121 9.47 0.69 -0.98
N ASN A 122 10.28 -0.26 -1.44
CA ASN A 122 11.43 -0.76 -0.68
C ASN A 122 12.68 0.11 -0.82
N LEU A 123 12.70 1.08 -1.75
CA LEU A 123 13.87 1.91 -2.01
C LEU A 123 13.65 3.36 -1.55
N HIS A 124 13.54 4.30 -2.49
CA HIS A 124 13.42 5.71 -2.18
C HIS A 124 11.97 6.19 -2.12
N PHE A 125 11.03 5.33 -2.49
CA PHE A 125 9.60 5.57 -2.55
C PHE A 125 9.21 6.98 -3.04
N THR A 126 8.76 7.85 -2.13
CA THR A 126 8.44 9.26 -2.44
C THR A 126 9.36 10.26 -1.73
N GLY A 127 10.44 9.77 -1.14
CA GLY A 127 11.48 10.57 -0.50
C GLY A 127 11.29 10.86 0.99
N ASP A 128 10.29 10.26 1.64
CA ASP A 128 9.88 10.63 3.00
C ASP A 128 10.94 10.38 4.07
N PHE A 129 11.79 9.37 3.91
CA PHE A 129 12.89 9.10 4.84
C PHE A 129 14.16 9.93 4.59
N HIS A 130 14.22 10.70 3.52
CA HIS A 130 15.35 11.61 3.24
C HIS A 130 15.10 13.04 3.73
N ALA A 131 13.84 13.44 3.92
CA ALA A 131 13.43 14.78 4.34
C ALA A 131 13.62 15.01 5.84
#